data_AF-A0A7S0LTL0-F1
#
_entry.id   AF-A0A7S0LTL0-F1
#
_cell.length_a   1.000
_cell.length_b   1.000
_cell.length_c   1.000
_cell.angle_alpha   90.00
_cell.angle_beta   90.00
_cell.angle_gamma   90.00
#
_symmetry.space_group_name_H-M   'P 1'
#
loop_
_entity.id
_entity.type
_entity.pdbx_description
1 polymer ?
#
loop_
_entity_poly.entity_id
_entity_poly.type
_entity_poly.pdbx_seq_one_letter_code
_entity_poly.pdbx_strand_id
1 'polypeptide(L)'
;MPCFFRALVLLCVLPAAESLKTRAHLNVLATQGLLHGRRAVSPVCGLAEERVESAKVGVASALSGSLAMAPFALLLPSAFSAQWELSHDVLAVMLFLFGLVYRYAVRSDSNAMLKQGVIGAFALTRCLSALQASEQCTALPLVCGPPFSYLDYAMILQLLSVGFESFAAFGGSAFVIEACFERGLLTRLSGTLPTDETA
;
A
#
# COMPACT_ATOMS: atom_id res chain seq x y z
N MET A 1 -25.03 -9.26 -1.08
CA MET A 1 -24.50 -9.67 0.22
C MET A 1 -23.41 -8.68 0.66
N PRO A 2 -23.77 -7.55 1.30
CA PRO A 2 -22.88 -6.41 1.53
C PRO A 2 -22.14 -6.43 2.89
N CYS A 3 -22.13 -7.57 3.59
CA CYS A 3 -21.68 -7.63 4.99
C CYS A 3 -20.17 -7.83 5.16
N PHE A 4 -19.45 -8.39 4.18
CA PHE A 4 -18.05 -8.79 4.39
C PHE A 4 -17.08 -7.60 4.27
N PHE A 5 -17.26 -6.72 3.30
CA PHE A 5 -16.39 -5.55 3.12
C PHE A 5 -16.63 -4.46 4.17
N ARG A 6 -17.90 -4.25 4.55
CA ARG A 6 -18.25 -3.38 5.67
C ARG A 6 -17.75 -3.95 7.00
N ALA A 7 -17.71 -5.29 7.15
CA ALA A 7 -17.09 -5.92 8.31
C ALA A 7 -15.56 -5.79 8.27
N LEU A 8 -14.86 -6.01 7.15
CA LEU A 8 -13.39 -5.95 7.09
C LEU A 8 -12.84 -4.53 7.26
N VAL A 9 -13.48 -3.54 6.64
CA VAL A 9 -13.13 -2.11 6.82
C VAL A 9 -13.46 -1.64 8.24
N LEU A 10 -14.53 -2.13 8.88
CA LEU A 10 -14.90 -1.71 10.25
C LEU A 10 -14.19 -2.53 11.35
N LEU A 11 -13.81 -3.79 11.10
CA LEU A 11 -13.05 -4.65 12.02
C LEU A 11 -11.56 -4.26 12.08
N CYS A 12 -10.99 -3.67 11.02
CA CYS A 12 -9.63 -3.13 11.06
C CYS A 12 -9.57 -1.69 11.62
N VAL A 13 -10.64 -0.89 11.50
CA VAL A 13 -10.64 0.52 11.89
C VAL A 13 -10.72 0.75 13.41
N LEU A 14 -11.34 -0.14 14.19
CA LEU A 14 -11.50 0.09 15.64
C LEU A 14 -10.29 -0.29 16.52
N PRO A 15 -9.63 -1.46 16.37
CA PRO A 15 -8.61 -1.85 17.36
C PRO A 15 -7.24 -1.18 17.14
N ALA A 16 -6.92 -0.70 15.93
CA ALA A 16 -5.63 -0.10 15.63
C ALA A 16 -5.54 1.40 16.02
N ALA A 17 -6.62 2.16 15.84
CA ALA A 17 -6.64 3.59 16.15
C ALA A 17 -6.84 3.88 17.65
N GLU A 18 -7.65 3.08 18.37
CA GLU A 18 -7.85 3.27 19.81
C GLU A 18 -6.68 2.77 20.66
N SER A 19 -5.94 1.75 20.21
CA SER A 19 -4.80 1.22 20.97
C SER A 19 -3.56 2.14 20.93
N LEU A 20 -3.45 3.01 19.92
CA LEU A 20 -2.34 3.97 19.79
C LEU A 20 -2.47 5.18 20.71
N LYS A 21 -3.69 5.73 20.88
CA LYS A 21 -3.91 6.91 21.72
C LYS A 21 -3.67 6.61 23.20
N THR A 22 -3.96 5.39 23.63
CA THR A 22 -3.79 4.95 25.02
C THR A 22 -2.34 4.52 25.33
N ARG A 23 -1.54 4.11 24.33
CA ARG A 23 -0.13 3.69 24.51
C ARG A 23 0.89 4.82 24.33
N ALA A 24 0.59 5.85 23.52
CA ALA A 24 1.49 6.99 23.32
C ALA A 24 1.72 7.79 24.63
N HIS A 25 0.70 7.91 25.48
CA HIS A 25 0.85 8.56 26.79
C HIS A 25 1.61 7.70 27.81
N LEU A 26 1.59 6.36 27.69
CA LEU A 26 2.25 5.46 28.64
C LEU A 26 3.77 5.36 28.37
N ASN A 27 4.20 5.39 27.10
CA ASN A 27 5.61 5.22 26.73
C ASN A 27 6.48 6.45 27.00
N VAL A 28 5.92 7.65 27.01
CA VAL A 28 6.65 8.90 27.37
C VAL A 28 6.96 8.95 28.87
N LEU A 29 6.13 8.34 29.72
CA LEU A 29 6.39 8.21 31.15
C LEU A 29 7.40 7.10 31.47
N ALA A 30 7.41 6.00 30.71
CA ALA A 30 8.36 4.90 30.92
C ALA A 30 9.79 5.21 30.46
N THR A 31 9.98 6.13 29.50
CA THR A 31 11.31 6.50 28.97
C THR A 31 12.08 7.47 29.86
N GLN A 32 11.43 8.23 30.75
CA GLN A 32 12.14 9.09 31.71
C GLN A 32 12.68 8.35 32.95
N GLY A 33 12.28 7.10 33.19
CA GLY A 33 12.73 6.30 34.35
C GLY A 33 13.84 5.27 34.08
N LEU A 34 14.27 5.07 32.84
CA LEU A 34 15.12 3.92 32.45
C LEU A 34 16.48 4.29 31.86
N LEU A 35 17.07 5.40 32.30
CA LEU A 35 18.47 5.76 32.01
C LEU A 35 19.51 4.86 32.73
N HIS A 36 19.15 3.69 33.27
CA HIS A 36 20.06 2.84 34.04
C HIS A 36 20.00 1.32 33.74
N GLY A 37 19.50 0.90 32.58
CA GLY A 37 19.48 -0.52 32.23
C GLY A 37 19.65 -0.77 30.75
N ARG A 38 20.89 -0.99 30.30
CA ARG A 38 21.17 -1.70 29.04
C ARG A 38 20.58 -3.11 29.14
N ARG A 39 19.29 -3.28 28.83
CA ARG A 39 18.75 -4.60 28.49
C ARG A 39 19.14 -4.88 27.05
N ALA A 40 20.02 -5.86 26.87
CA ALA A 40 20.21 -6.53 25.60
C ALA A 40 18.84 -7.05 25.14
N VAL A 41 18.26 -6.40 24.13
CA VAL A 41 17.08 -6.92 23.44
C VAL A 41 17.53 -8.17 22.72
N SER A 42 16.98 -9.32 23.10
CA SER A 42 17.26 -10.59 22.42
C SER A 42 16.83 -10.48 20.95
N PRO A 43 17.64 -10.96 19.97
CA PRO A 43 17.40 -10.73 18.54
C PRO A 43 16.05 -11.25 18.04
N VAL A 44 15.48 -12.27 18.69
CA VAL A 44 14.16 -12.84 18.37
C VAL A 44 13.01 -11.87 18.70
N CYS A 45 13.13 -11.08 19.77
CA CYS A 45 12.12 -10.10 20.17
C CYS A 45 12.09 -8.89 19.21
N GLY A 46 13.26 -8.47 18.71
CA GLY A 46 13.35 -7.36 17.75
C GLY A 46 12.67 -7.65 16.41
N LEU A 47 12.77 -8.89 15.92
CA LEU A 47 12.13 -9.28 14.65
C LEU A 47 10.59 -9.31 14.74
N ALA A 48 10.03 -9.66 15.90
CA ALA A 48 8.58 -9.65 16.11
C ALA A 48 8.02 -8.23 16.06
N GLU A 49 8.72 -7.27 16.67
CA GLU A 49 8.35 -5.85 16.65
C GLU A 49 8.39 -5.29 15.22
N GLU A 50 9.44 -5.60 14.46
CA GLU A 50 9.58 -5.20 13.06
C GLU A 50 8.47 -5.74 12.15
N ARG A 51 7.99 -6.97 12.40
CA ARG A 51 6.87 -7.57 11.66
C ARG A 51 5.56 -6.83 11.92
N VAL A 52 5.32 -6.44 13.18
CA VAL A 52 4.11 -5.69 13.56
C VAL A 52 4.16 -4.29 12.95
N GLU A 53 5.31 -3.62 12.96
CA GLU A 53 5.48 -2.33 12.30
C GLU A 53 5.23 -2.43 10.78
N SER A 54 5.78 -3.44 10.11
CA SER A 54 5.49 -3.68 8.68
C SER A 54 3.99 -3.92 8.42
N ALA A 55 3.30 -4.66 9.29
CA ALA A 55 1.86 -4.88 9.17
C ALA A 55 1.05 -3.57 9.32
N LYS A 56 1.45 -2.69 10.24
CA LYS A 56 0.82 -1.37 10.40
C LYS A 56 0.97 -0.52 9.15
N VAL A 57 2.17 -0.49 8.55
CA VAL A 57 2.40 0.25 7.29
C VAL A 57 1.50 -0.31 6.18
N GLY A 58 1.39 -1.63 6.08
CA GLY A 58 0.48 -2.28 5.12
C GLY A 58 -0.97 -1.86 5.29
N VAL A 59 -1.50 -1.89 6.52
CA VAL A 59 -2.89 -1.47 6.79
C VAL A 59 -3.08 0.02 6.51
N ALA A 60 -2.16 0.88 6.94
CA ALA A 60 -2.22 2.32 6.65
C ALA A 60 -2.23 2.58 5.15
N SER A 61 -1.46 1.78 4.39
CA SER A 61 -1.40 1.87 2.94
C SER A 61 -2.70 1.45 2.26
N ALA A 62 -3.25 0.30 2.64
CA ALA A 62 -4.52 -0.22 2.13
C ALA A 62 -5.67 0.77 2.32
N LEU A 63 -5.76 1.36 3.51
CA LEU A 63 -6.80 2.34 3.83
C LEU A 63 -6.62 3.64 3.05
N SER A 64 -5.43 4.24 3.12
CA SER A 64 -5.16 5.52 2.46
C SER A 64 -5.34 5.46 0.94
N GLY A 65 -4.83 4.41 0.29
CA GLY A 65 -4.98 4.24 -1.16
C GLY A 65 -6.42 3.93 -1.59
N SER A 66 -7.16 3.15 -0.77
CA SER A 66 -8.58 2.89 -1.03
C SER A 66 -9.41 4.17 -0.90
N LEU A 67 -9.13 5.01 0.10
CA LEU A 67 -9.79 6.32 0.24
C LEU A 67 -9.42 7.28 -0.88
N ALA A 68 -8.16 7.26 -1.36
CA ALA A 68 -7.74 8.07 -2.51
C ALA A 68 -8.51 7.70 -3.79
N MET A 69 -8.98 6.46 -3.90
CA MET A 69 -9.80 5.99 -5.02
C MET A 69 -11.31 6.30 -4.88
N ALA A 70 -11.80 6.52 -3.67
CA ALA A 70 -13.22 6.77 -3.39
C ALA A 70 -13.91 7.84 -4.29
N PRO A 71 -13.30 9.00 -4.62
CA PRO A 71 -13.95 9.98 -5.49
C PRO A 71 -14.19 9.45 -6.91
N PHE A 72 -13.32 8.59 -7.43
CA PHE A 72 -13.50 8.00 -8.77
C PHE A 72 -14.67 7.02 -8.80
N ALA A 73 -14.84 6.24 -7.73
CA ALA A 73 -15.95 5.31 -7.61
C ALA A 73 -17.33 6.01 -7.63
N LEU A 74 -17.43 7.21 -7.07
CA LEU A 74 -18.69 7.98 -7.00
C LEU A 74 -19.07 8.64 -8.32
N LEU A 75 -18.11 8.82 -9.24
CA LEU A 75 -18.32 9.50 -10.51
C LEU A 75 -18.80 8.56 -11.63
N LEU A 76 -18.67 7.24 -11.45
CA LEU A 76 -19.03 6.27 -12.48
C LEU A 76 -20.41 5.63 -12.24
N PRO A 77 -21.29 5.59 -13.25
CA PRO A 77 -22.63 5.00 -13.15
C PRO A 77 -22.62 3.46 -13.00
N SER A 78 -21.48 2.80 -13.25
CA SER A 78 -21.26 1.37 -13.05
C SER A 78 -20.72 1.01 -11.66
N ALA A 79 -20.75 1.96 -10.71
CA ALA A 79 -20.42 1.72 -9.32
C ALA A 79 -21.31 0.63 -8.72
N PHE A 80 -20.74 -0.20 -7.83
CA PHE A 80 -21.43 -1.26 -7.10
C PHE A 80 -21.86 -2.50 -7.90
N SER A 81 -21.23 -2.80 -9.04
CA SER A 81 -21.30 -4.13 -9.66
C SER A 81 -20.42 -5.14 -8.91
N ALA A 82 -20.71 -6.45 -9.03
CA ALA A 82 -19.90 -7.51 -8.41
C ALA A 82 -18.44 -7.51 -8.92
N GLN A 83 -18.25 -7.20 -10.21
CA GLN A 83 -16.91 -7.08 -10.80
C GLN A 83 -16.15 -5.88 -10.21
N TRP A 84 -16.85 -4.78 -9.95
CA TRP A 84 -16.26 -3.59 -9.33
C TRP A 84 -15.83 -3.86 -7.89
N GLU A 85 -16.67 -4.52 -7.08
CA GLU A 85 -16.34 -4.91 -5.70
C GLU A 85 -15.08 -5.80 -5.68
N LEU A 86 -15.04 -6.85 -6.51
CA LEU A 86 -13.88 -7.72 -6.62
C LEU A 86 -12.60 -6.96 -7.04
N SER A 87 -12.72 -6.04 -7.99
CA SER A 87 -11.58 -5.24 -8.46
C SER A 87 -11.04 -4.30 -7.39
N HIS A 88 -11.92 -3.79 -6.53
CA HIS A 88 -11.59 -2.93 -5.41
C HIS A 88 -10.97 -3.72 -4.23
N ASP A 89 -11.45 -4.94 -3.97
CA ASP A 89 -10.88 -5.86 -2.98
C ASP A 89 -9.45 -6.25 -3.35
N VAL A 90 -9.25 -6.62 -4.62
CA VAL A 90 -7.92 -6.93 -5.15
C VAL A 90 -6.98 -5.72 -5.04
N LEU A 91 -7.48 -4.51 -5.31
CA LEU A 91 -6.70 -3.30 -5.11
C LEU A 91 -6.30 -3.09 -3.64
N ALA A 92 -7.21 -3.31 -2.70
CA ALA A 92 -6.91 -3.16 -1.27
C ALA A 92 -5.79 -4.12 -0.83
N VAL A 93 -5.78 -5.36 -1.33
CA VAL A 93 -4.69 -6.33 -1.10
C VAL A 93 -3.38 -5.86 -1.77
N MET A 94 -3.44 -5.34 -3.00
CA MET A 94 -2.26 -4.78 -3.67
C MET A 94 -1.67 -3.59 -2.92
N LEU A 95 -2.51 -2.69 -2.39
CA LEU A 95 -2.09 -1.56 -1.57
C LEU A 95 -1.48 -2.02 -0.24
N PHE A 96 -2.06 -3.03 0.40
CA PHE A 96 -1.45 -3.62 1.59
C PHE A 96 -0.03 -4.10 1.30
N LEU A 97 0.16 -4.89 0.24
CA LEU A 97 1.48 -5.38 -0.17
C LEU A 97 2.43 -4.24 -0.59
N PHE A 98 1.91 -3.22 -1.27
CA PHE A 98 2.67 -2.02 -1.61
C PHE A 98 3.22 -1.35 -0.35
N GLY A 99 2.41 -1.15 0.69
CA GLY A 99 2.86 -0.55 1.95
C GLY A 99 4.00 -1.34 2.61
N LEU A 100 3.91 -2.68 2.61
CA LEU A 100 5.00 -3.54 3.09
C LEU A 100 6.27 -3.29 2.28
N VAL A 101 6.19 -3.40 0.95
CA VAL A 101 7.34 -3.23 0.06
C VAL A 101 7.92 -1.82 0.17
N TYR A 102 7.07 -0.79 0.29
CA TYR A 102 7.49 0.60 0.43
C TYR A 102 8.36 0.81 1.67
N ARG A 103 7.97 0.22 2.82
CA ARG A 103 8.76 0.29 4.05
C ARG A 103 10.17 -0.30 3.88
N TYR A 104 10.28 -1.42 3.16
CA TYR A 104 11.56 -2.09 2.91
C TYR A 104 12.40 -1.38 1.85
N ALA A 105 11.78 -0.87 0.79
CA ALA A 105 12.47 -0.24 -0.32
C ALA A 105 13.00 1.15 0.04
N VAL A 106 12.20 1.98 0.71
CA VAL A 106 12.56 3.38 0.99
C VAL A 106 13.49 3.52 2.20
N ARG A 107 13.52 2.54 3.12
CA ARG A 107 14.37 2.48 4.33
C ARG A 107 14.52 3.87 5.01
N SER A 108 15.64 4.07 5.70
CA SER A 108 16.10 5.36 6.24
C SER A 108 16.67 6.27 5.15
N ASP A 109 16.48 5.95 3.87
CA ASP A 109 17.14 6.62 2.76
C ASP A 109 16.27 7.77 2.23
N SER A 110 16.90 8.88 1.84
CA SER A 110 16.21 10.11 1.41
C SER A 110 16.11 10.25 -0.11
N ASN A 111 16.44 9.21 -0.86
CA ASN A 111 16.46 9.21 -2.32
C ASN A 111 15.05 9.28 -2.92
N ALA A 112 14.64 10.46 -3.41
CA ALA A 112 13.32 10.70 -4.00
C ALA A 112 13.02 9.81 -5.23
N MET A 113 14.05 9.53 -6.05
CA MET A 113 13.92 8.67 -7.24
C MET A 113 13.49 7.25 -6.87
N LEU A 114 13.95 6.73 -5.74
CA LEU A 114 13.65 5.37 -5.27
C LEU A 114 12.19 5.27 -4.81
N LYS A 115 11.67 6.31 -4.14
CA LYS A 115 10.26 6.42 -3.75
C LYS A 115 9.34 6.44 -4.97
N GLN A 116 9.67 7.26 -5.96
CA GLN A 116 8.88 7.39 -7.19
C GLN A 116 8.91 6.10 -8.02
N GLY A 117 10.05 5.41 -8.08
CA GLY A 117 10.20 4.14 -8.77
C GLY A 117 9.29 3.05 -8.21
N VAL A 118 9.18 2.93 -6.88
CA VAL A 118 8.30 1.93 -6.24
C VAL A 118 6.82 2.22 -6.53
N ILE A 119 6.41 3.50 -6.48
CA ILE A 119 5.03 3.89 -6.84
C ILE A 119 4.76 3.56 -8.31
N GLY A 120 5.67 3.93 -9.21
CA GLY A 120 5.55 3.68 -10.64
C GLY A 120 5.48 2.19 -10.98
N ALA A 121 6.30 1.36 -10.34
CA ALA A 121 6.30 -0.08 -10.56
C ALA A 121 4.94 -0.72 -10.25
N PHE A 122 4.37 -0.46 -9.07
CA PHE A 122 3.07 -1.01 -8.68
C PHE A 122 1.93 -0.46 -9.53
N ALA A 123 1.93 0.84 -9.82
CA ALA A 123 0.91 1.47 -10.65
C ALA A 123 0.92 0.91 -12.08
N LEU A 124 2.11 0.76 -12.67
CA LEU A 124 2.29 0.24 -14.02
C LEU A 124 1.93 -1.24 -14.12
N THR A 125 2.35 -2.06 -13.15
CA THR A 125 1.98 -3.49 -13.10
C THR A 125 0.47 -3.68 -12.96
N ARG A 126 -0.21 -2.90 -12.11
CA ARG A 126 -1.68 -2.92 -12.02
C ARG A 126 -2.33 -2.49 -13.34
N CYS A 127 -1.85 -1.41 -13.93
CA CYS A 127 -2.37 -0.89 -15.19
C CYS A 127 -2.32 -1.92 -16.33
N LEU A 128 -1.17 -2.60 -16.49
CA LEU A 128 -1.00 -3.63 -17.51
C LEU A 128 -1.80 -4.90 -17.22
N SER A 129 -1.90 -5.32 -15.95
CA SER A 129 -2.64 -6.54 -15.57
C SER A 129 -4.17 -6.37 -15.65
N ALA A 130 -4.67 -5.14 -15.52
CA ALA A 130 -6.09 -4.83 -15.64
C ALA A 130 -6.57 -4.58 -17.08
N LEU A 131 -5.64 -4.61 -18.06
CA LEU A 131 -5.96 -4.40 -19.46
C LEU A 131 -6.77 -5.58 -20.00
N GLN A 132 -7.92 -5.31 -20.61
CA GLN A 132 -8.76 -6.33 -21.23
C GLN A 132 -8.69 -6.19 -22.74
N ALA A 133 -8.57 -7.32 -23.45
CA ALA A 133 -8.63 -7.33 -24.90
C ALA A 133 -10.05 -6.97 -25.35
N SER A 134 -10.16 -6.13 -26.39
CA SER A 134 -11.46 -5.80 -26.97
C SER A 134 -11.98 -6.99 -27.79
N GLU A 135 -13.31 -7.08 -27.95
CA GLU A 135 -13.98 -8.09 -28.80
C GLU A 135 -13.55 -8.02 -30.28
N GLN A 136 -12.83 -6.96 -30.69
CA GLN A 136 -12.32 -6.78 -32.04
C GLN A 136 -10.94 -7.41 -32.27
N CYS A 137 -10.30 -7.93 -31.22
CA CYS A 137 -8.99 -8.57 -31.31
C CYS A 137 -9.08 -10.02 -31.82
N THR A 138 -8.25 -10.38 -32.80
CA THR A 138 -8.01 -11.79 -33.17
C THR A 138 -6.97 -12.42 -32.25
N ALA A 139 -7.15 -13.67 -31.81
CA ALA A 139 -6.22 -14.30 -30.86
C ALA A 139 -4.88 -14.74 -31.48
N LEU A 140 -4.84 -15.08 -32.78
CA LEU A 140 -3.65 -15.61 -33.44
C LEU A 140 -3.61 -15.29 -34.95
N PRO A 141 -2.75 -14.36 -35.42
CA PRO A 141 -1.90 -13.44 -34.64
C PRO A 141 -2.73 -12.41 -33.86
N LEU A 142 -2.16 -11.87 -32.76
CA LEU A 142 -2.84 -10.84 -31.98
C LEU A 142 -2.87 -9.52 -32.75
N VAL A 143 -4.03 -9.18 -33.31
CA VAL A 143 -4.28 -7.95 -34.07
C VAL A 143 -5.57 -7.33 -33.56
N CYS A 144 -5.46 -6.12 -33.01
CA CYS A 144 -6.55 -5.42 -32.34
C CYS A 144 -7.04 -4.16 -33.08
N GLY A 145 -6.33 -3.73 -34.12
CA GLY A 145 -6.67 -2.54 -34.91
C GLY A 145 -5.71 -1.37 -34.71
N PRO A 146 -6.00 -0.17 -35.25
CA PRO A 146 -5.21 1.05 -35.06
C PRO A 146 -5.40 1.66 -33.65
N PRO A 147 -4.46 2.47 -33.11
CA PRO A 147 -3.28 3.09 -33.75
C PRO A 147 -2.02 2.21 -33.74
N PHE A 148 -1.92 1.25 -32.84
CA PHE A 148 -0.87 0.25 -32.85
C PHE A 148 -1.54 -1.09 -33.14
N SER A 149 -1.02 -1.88 -34.08
CA SER A 149 -1.60 -3.19 -34.46
C SER A 149 -1.98 -4.09 -33.26
N TYR A 150 -1.32 -3.89 -32.11
CA TYR A 150 -1.54 -4.62 -30.85
C TYR A 150 -2.43 -3.88 -29.81
N LEU A 151 -2.60 -2.55 -29.90
CA LEU A 151 -3.37 -1.72 -28.95
C LEU A 151 -4.36 -0.85 -29.70
N ASP A 152 -5.64 -1.16 -29.52
CA ASP A 152 -6.76 -0.37 -30.02
C ASP A 152 -7.02 0.88 -29.16
N TYR A 153 -7.75 1.86 -29.71
CA TYR A 153 -8.16 3.07 -28.99
C TYR A 153 -8.90 2.77 -27.68
N ALA A 154 -9.76 1.75 -27.65
CA ALA A 154 -10.47 1.35 -26.44
C ALA A 154 -9.51 0.86 -25.35
N MET A 155 -8.51 0.06 -25.72
CA MET A 155 -7.48 -0.44 -24.80
C MET A 155 -6.61 0.69 -24.28
N ILE A 156 -6.26 1.67 -25.12
CA ILE A 156 -5.49 2.86 -24.70
C ILE A 156 -6.27 3.69 -23.68
N LEU A 157 -7.58 3.91 -23.90
CA LEU A 157 -8.43 4.61 -22.93
C LEU A 157 -8.56 3.83 -21.61
N GLN A 158 -8.65 2.51 -21.66
CA GLN A 158 -8.64 1.67 -20.47
C GLN A 158 -7.31 1.78 -19.71
N LEU A 159 -6.18 1.75 -20.43
CA LEU A 159 -4.85 1.89 -19.86
C LEU A 159 -4.69 3.26 -19.18
N LEU A 160 -5.18 4.34 -19.79
CA LEU A 160 -5.10 5.68 -19.22
C LEU A 160 -6.00 5.84 -17.99
N SER A 161 -7.23 5.34 -18.04
CA SER A 161 -8.18 5.44 -16.92
C SER A 161 -7.71 4.63 -15.70
N VAL A 162 -7.39 3.35 -15.89
CA VAL A 162 -6.89 2.48 -14.83
C VAL A 162 -5.50 2.92 -14.38
N GLY A 163 -4.66 3.40 -15.29
CA GLY A 163 -3.35 3.96 -14.97
C GLY A 163 -3.46 5.15 -14.03
N PHE A 164 -4.30 6.13 -14.37
CA PHE A 164 -4.50 7.31 -13.52
C PHE A 164 -5.06 6.96 -12.14
N GLU A 165 -6.05 6.07 -12.08
CA GLU A 165 -6.59 5.55 -10.82
C GLU A 165 -5.49 4.87 -9.98
N SER A 166 -4.66 4.04 -10.61
CA SER A 166 -3.57 3.33 -9.94
C SER A 166 -2.52 4.29 -9.40
N PHE A 167 -2.11 5.29 -10.18
CA PHE A 167 -1.18 6.32 -9.72
C PHE A 167 -1.75 7.14 -8.56
N ALA A 168 -3.04 7.49 -8.61
CA ALA A 168 -3.70 8.19 -7.50
C ALA A 168 -3.74 7.32 -6.23
N ALA A 169 -4.07 6.04 -6.35
CA ALA A 169 -4.15 5.13 -5.21
C ALA A 169 -2.78 4.87 -4.56
N PHE A 170 -1.77 4.45 -5.34
CA PHE A 170 -0.43 4.17 -4.81
C PHE A 170 0.32 5.44 -4.40
N GLY A 171 0.17 6.53 -5.15
CA GLY A 171 0.76 7.83 -4.83
C GLY A 171 0.16 8.45 -3.58
N GLY A 172 -1.17 8.45 -3.47
CA GLY A 172 -1.88 8.92 -2.27
C GLY A 172 -1.52 8.07 -1.04
N SER A 173 -1.37 6.77 -1.22
CA SER A 173 -0.93 5.87 -0.16
C SER A 173 0.50 6.18 0.32
N ALA A 174 1.44 6.34 -0.61
CA ALA A 174 2.81 6.72 -0.29
C ALA A 174 2.88 8.06 0.47
N PHE A 175 2.09 9.05 0.04
CA PHE A 175 2.02 10.35 0.71
C PHE A 175 1.57 10.21 2.18
N VAL A 176 0.54 9.40 2.46
CA VAL A 176 0.07 9.16 3.83
C VAL A 176 1.10 8.40 4.66
N ILE A 177 1.76 7.39 4.10
CA ILE A 177 2.82 6.65 4.78
C ILE A 177 3.96 7.59 5.20
N GLU A 178 4.41 8.48 4.31
CA GLU A 178 5.45 9.46 4.61
C GLU A 178 5.00 10.46 5.68
N ALA A 179 3.77 10.98 5.59
CA ALA A 179 3.21 11.83 6.63
C ALA A 179 3.13 11.11 7.99
N CYS A 180 2.87 9.80 8.00
CA CYS A 180 2.88 8.98 9.22
C CYS A 180 4.30 8.78 9.76
N PHE A 181 5.32 8.65 8.90
CA PHE A 181 6.72 8.59 9.34
C PHE A 181 7.17 9.92 9.95
N GLU A 182 6.83 11.06 9.35
CA GLU A 182 7.19 12.39 9.87
C GLU A 182 6.54 12.68 11.24
N ARG A 183 5.32 12.18 11.46
CA ARG A 183 4.61 12.31 12.73
C ARG A 183 5.06 11.29 13.79
N GLY A 184 5.99 10.40 13.48
CA GLY A 184 6.43 9.33 14.38
C GLY A 184 5.35 8.28 14.68
N LEU A 185 4.31 8.17 13.85
CA LEU A 185 3.25 7.17 14.00
C LEU A 185 3.68 5.78 13.50
N LEU A 186 4.65 5.75 12.59
CA LEU A 186 5.24 4.55 12.01
C LEU A 186 6.77 4.67 12.09
N THR A 187 7.45 3.54 12.23
CA THR A 187 8.92 3.50 12.28
C THR A 187 9.51 2.99 10.97
N ARG A 188 10.47 3.75 10.43
CA ARG A 188 11.27 3.31 9.28
C ARG A 188 12.19 2.17 9.70
N LEU A 189 12.43 1.25 8.78
CA LEU A 189 13.34 0.13 9.05
C LEU A 189 14.79 0.62 9.17
N SER A 190 15.36 0.53 10.37
CA SER A 190 16.79 0.77 10.61
C SER A 190 17.56 -0.47 10.21
N GLY A 191 18.17 -0.48 9.02
CA GLY A 191 18.94 -1.64 8.58
C GLY A 191 20.35 -1.70 9.17
N THR A 192 20.48 -1.46 10.47
CA THR A 192 21.60 -1.94 11.28
C THR A 192 21.29 -3.37 11.65
N LEU A 193 21.75 -4.32 10.83
CA LEU A 193 21.85 -5.70 11.30
C LEU A 193 22.89 -5.71 12.44
N PRO A 194 22.66 -6.43 13.55
CA PRO A 194 23.73 -6.68 14.50
C PRO A 194 24.87 -7.33 13.73
N THR A 195 26.02 -6.68 13.68
CA THR A 195 27.22 -7.29 13.14
C THR A 195 27.59 -8.45 14.05
N ASP A 196 27.62 -9.66 13.50
CA ASP A 196 28.06 -10.90 14.14
C ASP A 196 29.59 -10.86 14.38
N GLU A 197 30.09 -9.82 15.05
CA GLU A 197 31.49 -9.78 15.52
C GLU A 197 31.66 -10.53 16.86
N THR A 198 30.64 -11.27 17.32
CA THR A 198 30.72 -12.09 18.53
C THR A 198 30.07 -13.47 18.36
N ALA A 199 30.44 -14.18 17.29
CA ALA A 199 30.22 -15.63 17.16
C ALA A 199 31.55 -16.37 17.23
#